data_AF-A0A931L0L1-F1
#
_entry.id   AF-A0A931L0L1-F1
#
_cell.length_a   1.000
_cell.length_b   1.000
_cell.length_c   1.000
_cell.angle_alpha   90.00
_cell.angle_beta   90.00
_cell.angle_gamma   90.00
#
_symmetry.space_group_name_H-M   'P 1'
#
loop_
_entity.id
_entity.type
_entity.pdbx_description
1 polymer ?
#
loop_
_entity_poly.entity_id
_entity_poly.type
_entity_poly.pdbx_seq_one_letter_code
_entity_poly.pdbx_strand_id
1 'polypeptide(L)'
;MLRDSVALVLVMLILAIGHAVEIWMWAVAFLQLDLFIELESALYFAAVSYTTLGFGDVLIDPPWRLLSGAAAANGLLLFGMSAALLLEVAKGLRLSGSR
;
A
#
# COMPACT_ATOMS: atom_id res chain seq x y z
N MET A 1 -7.17 -17.12 -21.97
CA MET A 1 -6.45 -15.86 -22.31
C MET A 1 -7.22 -14.63 -21.85
N LEU A 2 -8.28 -14.15 -22.53
CA LEU A 2 -9.00 -12.92 -22.12
C LEU A 2 -9.59 -13.02 -20.70
N ARG A 3 -10.25 -14.14 -20.37
CA ARG A 3 -10.80 -14.40 -19.02
C ARG A 3 -9.74 -14.28 -17.93
N ASP A 4 -8.55 -14.84 -18.17
CA ASP A 4 -7.48 -14.90 -17.18
C ASP A 4 -6.85 -13.51 -17.00
N SER A 5 -6.72 -12.72 -18.08
CA SER A 5 -6.33 -11.32 -18.00
C SER A 5 -7.33 -10.47 -17.21
N VAL A 6 -8.63 -10.63 -17.44
CA VAL A 6 -9.67 -9.92 -16.69
C VAL A 6 -9.61 -10.26 -15.20
N ALA A 7 -9.45 -11.54 -14.86
CA ALA A 7 -9.31 -11.97 -13.47
C ALA A 7 -8.10 -11.33 -12.78
N LEU A 8 -6.94 -11.30 -13.43
CA LEU A 8 -5.74 -10.66 -12.88
C LEU A 8 -5.93 -9.15 -12.68
N VAL A 9 -6.54 -8.46 -13.65
CA VAL A 9 -6.83 -7.02 -13.53
C VAL A 9 -7.77 -6.75 -12.36
N LEU A 10 -8.81 -7.55 -12.18
CA LEU A 10 -9.73 -7.39 -11.04
C LEU A 10 -9.01 -7.58 -9.70
N VAL A 11 -8.16 -8.60 -9.57
CA VAL A 11 -7.37 -8.80 -8.35
C VAL A 11 -6.41 -7.63 -8.11
N MET A 12 -5.73 -7.13 -9.14
CA MET A 12 -4.87 -5.95 -9.03
C MET A 12 -5.64 -4.71 -8.56
N LEU A 13 -6.84 -4.46 -9.10
CA LEU A 13 -7.67 -3.32 -8.70
C LEU A 13 -8.13 -3.44 -7.24
N ILE A 14 -8.52 -4.64 -6.81
CA ILE A 14 -8.90 -4.91 -5.41
C ILE A 14 -7.72 -4.63 -4.47
N LEU A 15 -6.52 -5.13 -4.81
CA LEU A 15 -5.30 -4.89 -4.03
C LEU A 15 -4.92 -3.40 -4.01
N ALA A 16 -5.05 -2.70 -5.14
CA ALA A 16 -4.79 -1.26 -5.21
C ALA A 16 -5.74 -0.47 -4.32
N ILE A 17 -7.03 -0.82 -4.30
CA ILE A 17 -8.01 -0.21 -3.39
C ILE A 17 -7.65 -0.51 -1.94
N GLY A 18 -7.25 -1.75 -1.62
CA GLY A 18 -6.78 -2.11 -0.27
C GLY A 18 -5.59 -1.27 0.18
N HIS A 19 -4.58 -1.10 -0.67
CA HIS A 19 -3.44 -0.22 -0.39
C HIS A 19 -3.84 1.24 -0.23
N ALA A 20 -4.76 1.75 -1.05
CA ALA A 20 -5.28 3.09 -0.89
C ALA A 20 -5.94 3.25 0.49
N VAL A 21 -6.81 2.30 0.89
CA VAL A 21 -7.45 2.34 2.21
C VAL A 21 -6.41 2.36 3.34
N GLU A 22 -5.38 1.52 3.28
CA GLU A 22 -4.28 1.51 4.27
C GLU A 22 -3.54 2.85 4.34
N ILE A 23 -3.26 3.48 3.20
CA ILE A 23 -2.64 4.81 3.15
C ILE A 23 -3.53 5.86 3.82
N TRP A 24 -4.84 5.83 3.57
CA TRP A 24 -5.79 6.73 4.22
C TRP A 24 -5.88 6.46 5.74
N MET A 25 -5.81 5.21 6.18
CA MET A 25 -5.78 4.86 7.60
C MET A 25 -4.54 5.44 8.30
N TRP A 26 -3.37 5.37 7.66
CA TRP A 26 -2.16 6.03 8.17
C TRP A 26 -2.30 7.56 8.20
N ALA A 27 -2.84 8.17 7.16
CA ALA A 27 -3.08 9.61 7.12
C ALA A 27 -3.98 10.07 8.28
N VAL A 28 -5.09 9.35 8.50
CA VAL A 28 -5.99 9.60 9.64
C VAL A 28 -5.25 9.41 10.97
N ALA A 29 -4.45 8.35 11.12
CA ALA A 29 -3.67 8.14 12.34
C ALA A 29 -2.71 9.30 12.63
N PHE A 30 -2.05 9.85 11.61
CA PHE A 30 -1.16 10.99 11.79
C PHE A 30 -1.91 12.28 12.15
N LEU A 31 -3.10 12.51 11.57
CA LEU A 31 -3.95 13.64 11.96
C LEU A 31 -4.46 13.52 13.39
N GLN A 32 -4.85 12.32 13.85
CA GLN A 32 -5.31 12.09 15.22
C GLN A 32 -4.19 12.23 16.27
N LEU A 33 -2.93 12.14 15.85
CA LEU A 33 -1.75 12.34 16.68
C LEU A 33 -1.23 13.79 16.62
N ASP A 34 -1.96 14.69 15.96
CA ASP A 34 -1.59 16.10 15.75
C ASP A 34 -0.21 16.27 15.06
N LEU A 35 0.21 15.29 14.25
CA LEU A 35 1.49 15.34 13.52
C LEU A 35 1.40 16.19 12.24
N PHE A 36 0.18 16.41 11.75
CA PHE A 36 -0.13 17.27 10.62
C PHE A 36 -1.44 18.00 10.90
N ILE A 37 -1.56 19.22 10.39
CA ILE A 37 -2.80 20.02 10.45
C ILE A 37 -3.66 19.75 9.21
N GLU A 38 -3.02 19.65 8.05
CA GLU A 38 -3.70 19.53 6.75
C GLU A 38 -3.79 18.07 6.31
N LEU A 39 -4.95 17.67 5.77
CA LEU A 39 -5.15 16.33 5.22
C LEU A 39 -4.16 16.04 4.08
N GLU A 40 -3.86 17.04 3.26
CA GLU A 40 -2.95 16.90 2.12
C GLU A 40 -1.56 16.42 2.58
N SER A 41 -0.95 17.09 3.56
CA SER A 41 0.39 16.74 4.04
C SER A 41 0.41 15.41 4.77
N ALA A 42 -0.64 15.09 5.54
CA ALA A 42 -0.79 13.79 6.19
C ALA A 42 -0.90 12.65 5.18
N LEU A 43 -1.73 12.82 4.14
CA LEU A 43 -1.95 11.82 3.11
C LEU A 43 -0.72 11.65 2.21
N TYR A 44 -0.05 12.76 1.87
CA TYR A 44 1.21 12.74 1.15
C TYR A 44 2.29 11.99 1.93
N PHE A 45 2.50 12.35 3.20
CA PHE A 45 3.49 11.69 4.05
C PHE A 45 3.19 10.19 4.24
N ALA A 46 1.91 9.84 4.46
CA ALA A 46 1.46 8.46 4.54
C ALA A 46 1.76 7.69 3.26
N ALA A 47 1.40 8.22 2.09
CA ALA A 47 1.63 7.56 0.81
C ALA A 47 3.13 7.36 0.53
N VAL A 48 3.94 8.41 0.70
CA VAL A 48 5.38 8.39 0.45
C VAL A 48 6.10 7.45 1.42
N SER A 49 5.71 7.42 2.70
CA SER A 49 6.27 6.49 3.68
C SER A 49 5.84 5.06 3.39
N TYR A 50 4.52 4.80 3.26
CA TYR A 50 3.94 3.47 3.05
C TYR A 50 4.48 2.79 1.79
N THR A 51 4.67 3.54 0.70
CA THR A 51 5.24 3.02 -0.55
C THR A 51 6.76 2.87 -0.53
N THR A 52 7.41 3.21 0.60
CA THR A 52 8.87 3.23 0.78
C THR A 52 9.62 4.21 -0.14
N LEU A 53 8.90 5.17 -0.74
CA LEU A 53 9.46 6.14 -1.66
C LEU A 53 10.37 7.16 -0.95
N GLY A 54 9.93 7.68 0.20
CA GLY A 54 10.78 8.42 1.14
C GLY A 54 11.48 9.67 0.59
N PHE A 55 10.77 10.59 -0.08
CA PHE A 55 11.35 11.83 -0.61
C PHE A 55 12.11 12.68 0.43
N GLY A 56 11.68 12.63 1.70
CA GLY A 56 12.36 13.31 2.80
C GLY A 56 12.17 14.83 2.86
N ASP A 57 11.25 15.35 2.05
CA ASP A 57 10.81 16.75 2.00
C ASP A 57 9.79 17.08 3.10
N VAL A 58 8.96 16.11 3.48
CA VAL A 58 8.05 16.18 4.63
C VAL A 58 8.47 15.15 5.67
N LEU A 59 8.67 15.60 6.91
CA LEU A 59 9.13 14.77 8.03
C LEU A 59 8.26 15.00 9.26
N ILE A 60 8.17 13.98 10.11
CA ILE A 60 7.52 14.05 11.43
C ILE A 60 8.56 14.26 12.54
N ASP A 61 8.11 14.83 13.65
CA ASP A 61 8.97 15.19 14.78
C ASP A 61 9.75 14.00 15.37
N PRO A 62 10.95 14.25 15.94
CA PRO A 62 11.83 13.22 16.50
C PRO A 62 11.16 12.10 17.34
N PRO A 63 10.24 12.39 18.28
CA PRO A 63 9.60 11.33 19.08
C PRO A 63 8.79 10.33 18.26
N TRP A 64 8.32 10.70 17.06
CA TRP A 64 7.43 9.88 16.24
C TRP A 64 8.13 9.23 15.05
N ARG A 65 9.44 9.44 14.84
CA ARG A 65 10.16 8.93 13.65
C ARG A 65 10.05 7.42 13.45
N LEU A 66 9.94 6.64 14.52
CA LEU A 66 9.72 5.19 14.41
C LEU A 66 8.36 4.84 13.81
N LEU A 67 7.34 5.70 13.98
CA LEU A 67 6.02 5.52 13.39
C LEU A 67 6.05 5.65 11.86
N SER A 68 6.86 6.56 11.33
CA SER A 68 7.12 6.64 9.87
C SER A 68 7.77 5.35 9.37
N GLY A 69 8.76 4.82 10.09
CA GLY A 69 9.38 3.53 9.78
C GLY A 69 8.38 2.37 9.84
N ALA A 70 7.46 2.37 10.81
CA ALA A 70 6.39 1.38 10.91
C ALA A 70 5.42 1.46 9.73
N ALA A 71 5.03 2.67 9.30
CA ALA A 71 4.20 2.86 8.11
C ALA A 71 4.87 2.31 6.84
N ALA A 72 6.16 2.59 6.67
CA ALA A 72 6.95 2.05 5.57
C ALA A 72 7.07 0.52 5.61
N ALA A 73 7.34 -0.05 6.80
CA ALA A 73 7.42 -1.50 6.96
C ALA A 73 6.08 -2.19 6.69
N ASN A 74 4.96 -1.62 7.17
CA ASN A 74 3.62 -2.14 6.88
C ASN A 74 3.36 -2.18 5.37
N GLY A 75 3.61 -1.07 4.68
CA GLY A 75 3.39 -1.01 3.24
C GLY A 75 4.29 -1.96 2.45
N LEU A 76 5.57 -2.07 2.81
CA LEU A 76 6.50 -3.04 2.21
C LEU A 76 5.99 -4.49 2.34
N LEU A 77 5.54 -4.87 3.54
CA LEU A 77 5.01 -6.22 3.80
C LEU A 77 3.74 -6.48 2.98
N LEU A 78 2.82 -5.52 2.95
CA LEU A 78 1.56 -5.66 2.22
C LEU A 78 1.79 -5.69 0.70
N PHE A 79 2.68 -4.85 0.15
CA PHE A 79 3.04 -4.93 -1.28
C PHE A 79 3.72 -6.26 -1.62
N GLY A 80 4.59 -6.78 -0.73
CA GLY A 80 5.20 -8.09 -0.88
C GLY A 80 4.16 -9.22 -0.92
N MET A 81 3.17 -9.18 -0.03
CA MET A 81 2.05 -10.13 -0.02
C MET A 81 1.16 -9.99 -1.27
N SER A 82 0.87 -8.77 -1.72
CA SER A 82 0.13 -8.50 -2.96
C SER A 82 0.83 -9.10 -4.18
N ALA A 83 2.15 -8.93 -4.29
CA ALA A 83 2.93 -9.53 -5.38
C ALA A 83 2.90 -11.06 -5.33
N ALA A 84 3.06 -11.66 -4.15
CA ALA A 84 2.98 -13.11 -3.98
C ALA A 84 1.59 -13.65 -4.35
N LEU A 85 0.51 -12.99 -3.94
CA LEU A 85 -0.86 -13.36 -4.28
C LEU A 85 -1.11 -13.28 -5.80
N LEU A 86 -0.67 -12.20 -6.46
CA LEU A 86 -0.80 -12.06 -7.91
C LEU A 86 -0.08 -13.18 -8.67
N LEU A 87 1.12 -13.56 -8.23
CA LEU A 87 1.84 -14.69 -8.81
C LEU A 87 1.11 -16.01 -8.61
N GLU A 88 0.51 -16.23 -7.44
CA GLU A 88 -0.24 -17.44 -7.14
C GLU A 88 -1.53 -17.54 -7.97
N VAL A 89 -2.29 -16.45 -8.07
CA VAL A 89 -3.48 -16.37 -8.94
C VAL A 89 -3.10 -16.62 -10.40
N ALA A 90 -2.02 -16.02 -10.88
CA ALA A 90 -1.54 -16.22 -12.25
C ALA A 90 -1.17 -17.68 -12.53
N LYS A 91 -0.51 -18.36 -11.57
CA LYS A 91 -0.20 -19.80 -11.67
C LYS A 91 -1.48 -20.65 -11.71
N GLY A 92 -2.43 -20.38 -10.82
CA GLY A 92 -3.70 -21.10 -10.76
C GLY A 92 -4.51 -21.00 -12.05
N LEU A 93 -4.57 -19.81 -12.65
CA LEU A 93 -5.27 -19.58 -13.92
C LEU A 93 -4.60 -20.33 -15.09
N ARG A 94 -3.26 -20.42 -15.11
CA ARG A 94 -2.52 -21.19 -16.13
C ARG A 94 -2.81 -22.69 -16.04
N LEU A 95 -2.86 -23.24 -14.82
CA LEU A 95 -3.15 -24.66 -14.58
C LEU A 95 -4.60 -25.04 -14.94
N SER A 96 -5.55 -24.10 -14.79
CA SER A 96 -6.94 -24.31 -15.21
C SER A 96 -7.14 -24.26 -16.73
N GLY A 97 -6.26 -23.58 -17.46
CA GLY A 97 -6.34 -23.47 -18.92
C GLY A 97 -5.65 -24.61 -19.69
N SER A 98 -4.91 -25.48 -19.00
CA SER A 98 -4.21 -26.64 -19.58
C SER A 98 -4.97 -27.97 -19.42
N ARG A 99 -6.23 -27.92 -19.00
CA ARG A 99 -7.18 -29.05 -18.97
C ARG A 99 -8.27 -28.80 -19.99
#